data_AF-Q19KF9-F1
#
_entry.id   AF-Q19KF9-F1
#
_cell.length_a   1.000
_cell.length_b   1.000
_cell.length_c   1.000
_cell.angle_alpha   90.00
_cell.angle_beta   90.00
_cell.angle_gamma   90.00
#
_symmetry.space_group_name_H-M   'P 1'
#
loop_
_entity.id
_entity.type
_entity.pdbx_description
1 polymer ?
#
loop_
_entity_poly.entity_id
_entity_poly.type
_entity_poly.pdbx_seq_one_letter_code
_entity_poly.pdbx_strand_id
1 'polypeptide(L)'
;DQCNPLAEISNKRRITSLGPRGLNRDTAQFEVRDVHPTHFGRICPIETPEGPNIGLILNLASFAKIDKYGFIQSPYFPVKNRIVDFSEPKYLTAIEEAGYTFAQSTIKIDDNYIVDDKVIVRRDNEYVEVDAEEVDFVGVSNRQMTSIAASAIPFLENDDANRALMGSNMQRQAVPVLFPESPLVATGVEADVAKFSSTNILAKREGVVKYVDASVIKVLPTGHSKLDVYHLRTFERSNQGTLIHQTPLVKVGDIVKEGDLLVDGPSMKDGELALGKNVLVGFTTWHGYNYEDAVVLSERLVKDDVYTSIHIEEQTIQFRHSKAGEDQLTNEIPNVSNFSKRFLDENGIVKVGSEVSAGDILVGRTSPKGEENPTPEEKLMAAIFGQKTASRKDTSLKVKHGHNGTVVAIDILSRETGDQLEDGIEKIVKVSIAQKRKIKVGDKMAGRHGNKGVVSIILPVEEMPYLEDGTPLDIVLNPQGVPSRMNIGQILELHLGSAAKNLNTKFVTPIFDGITHNQIREILDEAKMDVTGKTVVYDGQTGEPFDSPISVGIMYYLKLYHMVDDKMHARSVGPYSLITQQPLGGKSQNGGQRFG
;
A
#
# COMPACT_ATOMS: atom_id res chain seq x y z
N ASP A 1 -1.36 3.12 9.89
CA ASP A 1 -0.94 2.21 8.81
C ASP A 1 -0.07 3.02 7.86
N GLN A 2 1.15 2.57 7.53
CA GLN A 2 2.11 3.29 6.68
C GLN A 2 2.76 2.34 5.66
N CYS A 3 1.95 1.50 5.03
CA CYS A 3 2.44 0.68 3.91
C CYS A 3 2.76 1.56 2.69
N ASN A 4 1.84 2.46 2.35
CA ASN A 4 1.93 3.46 1.28
C ASN A 4 1.17 4.76 1.69
N PRO A 5 1.30 5.86 0.93
CA PRO A 5 0.63 7.13 1.25
C PRO A 5 -0.90 7.06 1.36
N LEU A 6 -1.56 6.28 0.49
CA LEU A 6 -3.01 6.12 0.53
C LEU A 6 -3.46 5.42 1.82
N ALA A 7 -2.71 4.42 2.28
CA ALA A 7 -2.96 3.73 3.54
C ALA A 7 -2.87 4.69 4.75
N GLU A 8 -1.92 5.62 4.73
CA GLU A 8 -1.76 6.62 5.79
C GLU A 8 -2.97 7.58 5.82
N ILE A 9 -3.36 8.12 4.66
CA ILE A 9 -4.48 9.06 4.53
C ILE A 9 -5.80 8.39 4.94
N SER A 10 -6.08 7.19 4.43
CA SER A 10 -7.28 6.42 4.80
C SER A 10 -7.30 6.12 6.30
N ASN A 11 -6.17 5.75 6.89
CA ASN A 11 -6.11 5.48 8.33
C ASN A 11 -6.34 6.73 9.20
N LYS A 12 -5.92 7.92 8.75
CA LYS A 12 -6.21 9.20 9.44
C LYS A 12 -7.66 9.62 9.33
N ARG A 13 -8.40 9.13 8.32
CA ARG A 13 -9.82 9.43 8.06
C ARG A 13 -10.78 8.31 8.54
N ARG A 14 -10.26 7.36 9.31
CA ARG A 14 -11.02 6.24 9.85
C ARG A 14 -11.88 6.66 11.04
N ILE A 15 -13.11 6.17 11.05
CA ILE A 15 -14.07 6.28 12.14
C ILE A 15 -14.22 4.89 12.77
N THR A 16 -14.25 4.83 14.10
CA THR A 16 -14.45 3.59 14.84
C THR A 16 -15.54 3.76 15.88
N SER A 17 -16.51 2.84 15.87
CA SER A 17 -17.51 2.70 16.94
C SER A 17 -16.98 1.90 18.13
N LEU A 18 -15.80 1.29 17.98
CA LEU A 18 -15.08 0.56 19.04
C LEU A 18 -14.20 1.51 19.85
N GLY A 19 -13.98 1.18 21.13
CA GLY A 19 -13.05 1.90 22.00
C GLY A 19 -13.60 2.09 23.41
N PRO A 20 -12.88 2.83 24.29
CA PRO A 20 -13.37 3.16 25.61
C PRO A 20 -14.74 3.84 25.54
N ARG A 21 -15.74 3.29 26.25
CA ARG A 21 -17.14 3.76 26.23
C ARG A 21 -17.87 3.60 24.88
N GLY A 22 -17.24 2.93 23.91
CA GLY A 22 -17.85 2.54 22.64
C GLY A 22 -18.47 1.14 22.70
N LEU A 23 -18.70 0.56 21.53
CA LEU A 23 -19.25 -0.77 21.38
C LEU A 23 -18.16 -1.84 21.53
N ASN A 24 -18.56 -3.01 22.04
CA ASN A 24 -17.75 -4.21 21.94
C ASN A 24 -18.12 -4.95 20.65
N ARG A 25 -17.11 -5.47 19.93
CA ARG A 25 -17.28 -6.20 18.66
C ARG A 25 -18.25 -7.38 18.79
N ASP A 26 -18.23 -8.07 19.92
CA ASP A 26 -18.97 -9.33 20.11
C ASP A 26 -20.43 -9.08 20.52
N THR A 27 -20.74 -7.88 21.02
CA THR A 27 -22.10 -7.51 21.48
C THR A 27 -22.78 -6.51 20.55
N ALA A 28 -22.07 -5.97 19.55
CA ALA A 28 -22.63 -4.99 18.64
C ALA A 28 -23.74 -5.61 17.77
N GLN A 29 -24.92 -5.00 17.85
CA GLN A 29 -26.11 -5.41 17.11
C GLN A 29 -25.97 -5.15 15.60
N PHE A 30 -26.83 -5.79 14.81
CA PHE A 30 -26.83 -5.68 13.35
C PHE A 30 -27.11 -4.25 12.87
N GLU A 31 -28.07 -3.56 13.49
CA GLU A 31 -28.50 -2.21 13.09
C GLU A 31 -27.35 -1.18 13.09
N VAL A 32 -26.39 -1.32 14.01
CA VAL A 32 -25.24 -0.40 14.09
C VAL A 32 -24.20 -0.66 13.00
N ARG A 33 -24.23 -1.84 12.40
CA ARG A 33 -23.30 -2.25 11.33
C ARG A 33 -23.85 -1.92 9.95
N ASP A 34 -25.14 -1.62 9.85
CA ASP A 34 -25.82 -1.40 8.58
C ASP A 34 -25.50 -0.02 7.99
N VAL A 35 -25.69 0.11 6.68
CA VAL A 35 -25.49 1.37 5.97
C VAL A 35 -26.75 2.22 6.10
N HIS A 36 -26.72 3.20 6.99
CA HIS A 36 -27.83 4.13 7.17
C HIS A 36 -27.92 5.15 6.02
N PRO A 37 -29.12 5.56 5.56
CA PRO A 37 -29.27 6.54 4.47
C PRO A 37 -28.57 7.89 4.70
N THR A 38 -28.42 8.30 5.96
CA THR A 38 -27.70 9.54 6.32
C THR A 38 -26.19 9.45 6.12
N HIS A 39 -25.62 8.25 5.89
CA HIS A 39 -24.21 8.07 5.57
C HIS A 39 -23.83 8.72 4.23
N PHE A 40 -24.78 8.95 3.33
CA PHE A 40 -24.52 9.59 2.04
C PHE A 40 -23.74 10.91 2.21
N GLY A 41 -22.58 10.99 1.54
CA GLY A 41 -21.70 12.17 1.60
C GLY A 41 -20.92 12.35 2.91
N ARG A 42 -21.13 11.49 3.91
CA ARG A 42 -20.52 11.57 5.25
C ARG A 42 -19.57 10.40 5.50
N ILE A 43 -20.06 9.19 5.30
CA ILE A 43 -19.36 7.93 5.57
C ILE A 43 -19.43 7.08 4.30
N CYS A 44 -18.31 6.51 3.90
CA CYS A 44 -18.26 5.66 2.72
C CYS A 44 -19.01 4.34 2.98
N PRO A 45 -19.93 3.94 2.08
CA PRO A 45 -20.65 2.67 2.21
C PRO A 45 -19.84 1.44 1.77
N ILE A 46 -18.66 1.66 1.14
CA ILE A 46 -17.82 0.60 0.55
C ILE A 46 -16.63 0.27 1.45
N GLU A 47 -15.90 1.29 1.93
CA GLU A 47 -14.63 1.06 2.65
C GLU A 47 -14.87 0.67 4.11
N THR A 48 -14.99 -0.64 4.36
CA THR A 48 -15.00 -1.25 5.69
C THR A 48 -14.14 -2.53 5.70
N PRO A 49 -13.56 -2.94 6.85
CA PRO A 49 -12.82 -4.20 6.94
C PRO A 49 -13.72 -5.42 6.74
N GLU A 50 -13.19 -6.44 6.05
CA GLU A 50 -13.80 -7.77 6.04
C GLU A 50 -13.65 -8.45 7.42
N GLY A 51 -14.68 -9.17 7.85
CA GLY A 51 -14.65 -9.97 9.08
C GLY A 51 -15.41 -9.35 10.27
N PRO A 52 -15.01 -9.62 11.53
CA PRO A 52 -15.84 -9.30 12.71
C PRO A 52 -16.01 -7.79 12.97
N ASN A 53 -15.16 -6.95 12.37
CA ASN A 53 -15.20 -5.49 12.51
C ASN A 53 -16.03 -4.80 11.41
N ILE A 54 -16.66 -5.55 10.50
CA ILE A 54 -17.51 -5.01 9.44
C ILE A 54 -18.58 -4.08 10.01
N GLY A 55 -18.73 -2.89 9.40
CA GLY A 55 -19.71 -1.88 9.83
C GLY A 55 -19.36 -1.12 11.13
N LEU A 56 -18.35 -1.56 11.89
CA LEU A 56 -17.91 -0.88 13.12
C LEU A 56 -16.67 0.00 12.90
N ILE A 57 -15.91 -0.31 11.86
CA ILE A 57 -14.82 0.51 11.37
C ILE A 57 -15.21 0.98 9.98
N LEU A 58 -15.32 2.29 9.85
CA LEU A 58 -15.80 2.97 8.65
C LEU A 58 -14.81 4.08 8.29
N ASN A 59 -14.98 4.67 7.11
CA ASN A 59 -14.12 5.74 6.63
C ASN A 59 -14.96 6.95 6.22
N LEU A 60 -14.45 8.16 6.49
CA LEU A 60 -15.08 9.39 6.01
C LEU A 60 -15.17 9.41 4.49
N ALA A 61 -16.29 9.89 3.97
CA ALA A 61 -16.45 10.17 2.55
C ALA A 61 -15.51 11.32 2.10
N SER A 62 -15.31 11.47 0.79
CA SER A 62 -14.25 12.32 0.22
C SER A 62 -14.35 13.78 0.67
N PHE A 63 -15.55 14.37 0.63
CA PHE A 63 -15.76 15.79 0.96
C PHE A 63 -16.35 16.04 2.35
N ALA A 64 -16.51 15.00 3.17
CA ALA A 64 -17.07 15.12 4.51
C ALA A 64 -16.22 16.06 5.39
N LYS A 65 -16.89 16.91 6.16
CA LYS A 65 -16.29 17.74 7.23
C LYS A 65 -16.93 17.41 8.56
N ILE A 66 -16.18 17.64 9.64
CA ILE A 66 -16.69 17.53 11.00
C ILE A 66 -16.84 18.95 11.54
N ASP A 67 -18.03 19.28 12.05
CA ASP A 67 -18.30 20.57 12.64
C ASP A 67 -17.67 20.71 14.05
N LYS A 68 -17.84 21.88 14.67
CA LYS A 68 -17.30 22.15 16.02
C LYS A 68 -17.95 21.30 17.13
N TYR A 69 -19.10 20.67 16.87
CA TYR A 69 -19.84 19.85 17.82
C TYR A 69 -19.59 18.34 17.61
N GLY A 70 -18.89 17.97 16.55
CA GLY A 70 -18.58 16.58 16.20
C GLY A 70 -19.55 15.94 15.21
N PHE A 71 -20.50 16.68 14.64
CA PHE A 71 -21.39 16.18 13.60
C PHE A 71 -20.69 16.18 12.24
N ILE A 72 -20.89 15.10 11.49
CA ILE A 72 -20.37 14.97 10.13
C ILE A 72 -21.33 15.68 9.17
N GLN A 73 -20.79 16.59 8.38
CA GLN A 73 -21.51 17.38 7.39
C GLN A 73 -21.14 16.96 5.97
N SER A 74 -22.13 17.04 5.09
CA SER A 74 -22.00 16.79 3.66
C SER A 74 -22.26 18.10 2.90
N PRO A 75 -21.45 18.45 1.88
CA PRO A 75 -21.63 19.68 1.11
C PRO A 75 -22.66 19.54 -0.02
N TYR A 76 -23.44 20.60 -0.28
CA TYR A 76 -24.37 20.67 -1.40
C TYR A 76 -24.40 22.09 -2.00
N PHE A 77 -24.70 22.20 -3.29
CA PHE A 77 -24.96 23.49 -3.93
C PHE A 77 -26.45 23.85 -3.79
N PRO A 78 -26.80 25.04 -3.26
CA PRO A 78 -28.19 25.45 -3.16
C PRO A 78 -28.76 25.77 -4.54
N VAL A 79 -30.05 25.47 -4.71
CA VAL A 79 -30.81 25.72 -5.93
C VAL A 79 -31.98 26.63 -5.61
N LYS A 80 -32.24 27.60 -6.51
CA LYS A 80 -33.41 28.48 -6.43
C LYS A 80 -34.02 28.61 -7.81
N ASN A 81 -35.29 28.21 -7.94
CA ASN A 81 -36.03 28.29 -9.22
C ASN A 81 -35.25 27.68 -10.38
N ARG A 82 -34.78 26.43 -10.22
CA ARG A 82 -33.93 25.68 -11.17
C ARG A 82 -32.51 26.23 -11.40
N ILE A 83 -32.14 27.36 -10.79
CA ILE A 83 -30.79 27.93 -10.91
C ILE A 83 -29.93 27.41 -9.75
N VAL A 84 -28.85 26.72 -10.10
CA VAL A 84 -27.85 26.18 -9.16
C VAL A 84 -26.80 27.24 -8.86
N ASP A 85 -26.56 27.50 -7.58
CA ASP A 85 -25.52 28.43 -7.14
C ASP A 85 -24.21 27.67 -6.87
N PHE A 86 -23.28 27.75 -7.81
CA PHE A 86 -21.95 27.14 -7.71
C PHE A 86 -20.91 28.02 -6.98
N SER A 87 -21.30 29.16 -6.41
CA SER A 87 -20.34 30.07 -5.76
C SER A 87 -19.75 29.49 -4.48
N GLU A 88 -20.57 28.94 -3.58
CA GLU A 88 -20.12 28.32 -2.34
C GLU A 88 -21.00 27.11 -1.96
N PRO A 89 -20.41 25.93 -1.69
CA PRO A 89 -21.16 24.78 -1.22
C PRO A 89 -21.57 24.94 0.25
N LYS A 90 -22.85 24.67 0.55
CA LYS A 90 -23.39 24.66 1.91
C LYS A 90 -23.19 23.29 2.56
N TYR A 91 -22.53 23.26 3.70
CA TYR A 91 -22.34 22.04 4.50
C TYR A 91 -23.54 21.82 5.43
N LEU A 92 -24.20 20.67 5.29
CA LEU A 92 -25.39 20.32 6.06
C LEU A 92 -25.15 19.08 6.95
N THR A 93 -25.63 19.14 8.18
CA THR A 93 -25.76 17.97 9.07
C THR A 93 -26.95 17.10 8.65
N ALA A 94 -27.00 15.86 9.14
CA ALA A 94 -28.09 14.94 8.79
C ALA A 94 -29.48 15.44 9.23
N ILE A 95 -29.54 16.26 10.28
CA ILE A 95 -30.79 16.84 10.78
C ILE A 95 -31.22 18.03 9.91
N GLU A 96 -30.27 18.84 9.47
CA GLU A 96 -30.53 19.97 8.56
C GLU A 96 -30.93 19.52 7.16
N GLU A 97 -30.65 18.27 6.77
CA GLU A 97 -31.15 17.69 5.51
C GLU A 97 -32.66 17.42 5.54
N ALA A 98 -33.27 17.27 6.72
CA ALA A 98 -34.68 16.90 6.82
C ALA A 98 -35.59 17.97 6.20
N GLY A 99 -36.56 17.52 5.39
CA GLY A 99 -37.53 18.39 4.72
C GLY A 99 -37.06 19.09 3.43
N TYR A 100 -35.78 18.99 3.07
CA TYR A 100 -35.26 19.49 1.78
C TYR A 100 -35.17 18.39 0.72
N THR A 101 -35.16 18.79 -0.54
CA THR A 101 -34.97 17.90 -1.70
C THR A 101 -33.53 17.98 -2.22
N PHE A 102 -32.91 16.81 -2.46
CA PHE A 102 -31.53 16.70 -2.93
C PHE A 102 -31.47 15.98 -4.26
N ALA A 103 -31.12 16.69 -5.33
CA ALA A 103 -30.82 16.08 -6.62
C ALA A 103 -29.39 15.52 -6.66
N GLN A 104 -29.19 14.49 -7.49
CA GLN A 104 -27.87 13.90 -7.74
C GLN A 104 -26.97 14.87 -8.53
N SER A 105 -25.66 14.67 -8.47
CA SER A 105 -24.68 15.46 -9.23
C SER A 105 -24.66 15.17 -10.73
N THR A 106 -25.26 14.06 -11.16
CA THR A 106 -25.32 13.59 -12.56
C THR A 106 -26.44 14.24 -13.38
N ILE A 107 -27.26 15.10 -12.77
CA ILE A 107 -28.34 15.79 -13.48
C ILE A 107 -27.77 16.74 -14.55
N LYS A 108 -28.52 16.95 -15.63
CA LYS A 108 -28.10 17.85 -16.71
C LYS A 108 -28.30 19.30 -16.31
N ILE A 109 -27.21 20.03 -16.23
CA ILE A 109 -27.18 21.46 -15.91
C ILE A 109 -26.54 22.18 -17.09
N ASP A 110 -27.22 23.19 -17.63
CA ASP A 110 -26.74 24.05 -18.70
C ASP A 110 -26.80 25.50 -18.23
N ASP A 111 -25.69 26.25 -18.34
CA ASP A 111 -25.57 27.63 -17.82
C ASP A 111 -26.13 27.84 -16.40
N ASN A 112 -25.80 26.92 -15.48
CA ASN A 112 -26.30 26.86 -14.09
C ASN A 112 -27.80 26.59 -13.93
N TYR A 113 -28.49 26.19 -14.99
CA TYR A 113 -29.91 25.90 -15.00
C TYR A 113 -30.17 24.40 -15.18
N ILE A 114 -31.07 23.84 -14.37
CA ILE A 114 -31.50 22.44 -14.50
C ILE A 114 -32.38 22.30 -15.75
N VAL A 115 -31.92 21.53 -16.72
CA VAL A 115 -32.56 21.40 -18.04
C VAL A 115 -33.78 20.48 -18.00
N ASP A 116 -33.68 19.37 -17.25
CA ASP A 116 -34.73 18.37 -17.17
C ASP A 116 -35.93 18.91 -16.35
N ASP A 117 -37.16 18.69 -16.83
CA ASP A 117 -38.36 19.19 -16.15
C ASP A 117 -38.66 18.42 -14.86
N LYS A 118 -38.34 17.13 -14.84
CA LYS A 118 -38.49 16.25 -13.69
C LYS A 118 -37.16 15.62 -13.33
N VAL A 119 -36.89 15.59 -12.03
CA VAL A 119 -35.61 15.13 -11.49
C VAL A 119 -35.88 14.16 -10.36
N ILE A 120 -35.11 13.06 -10.33
CA ILE A 120 -35.10 12.14 -9.19
C ILE A 120 -34.31 12.80 -8.06
N VAL A 121 -35.00 13.07 -6.96
CA VAL A 121 -34.41 13.65 -5.75
C VAL A 121 -34.51 12.69 -4.58
N ARG A 122 -33.58 12.83 -3.64
CA ARG A 122 -33.69 12.24 -2.31
C ARG A 122 -34.40 13.23 -1.41
N ARG A 123 -35.53 12.82 -0.82
CA ARG A 123 -36.29 13.58 0.19
C ARG A 123 -36.58 12.67 1.37
N ASP A 124 -36.22 13.09 2.58
CA ASP A 124 -36.45 12.34 3.82
C ASP A 124 -35.99 10.85 3.77
N ASN A 125 -34.88 10.59 3.07
CA ASN A 125 -34.27 9.28 2.82
C ASN A 125 -34.94 8.38 1.76
N GLU A 126 -35.99 8.87 1.09
CA GLU A 126 -36.62 8.18 -0.03
C GLU A 126 -36.28 8.85 -1.37
N TYR A 127 -36.29 8.07 -2.45
CA TYR A 127 -36.12 8.59 -3.80
C TYR A 127 -37.50 8.86 -4.41
N VAL A 128 -37.75 10.12 -4.74
CA VAL A 128 -39.01 10.59 -5.34
C VAL A 128 -38.70 11.41 -6.59
N GLU A 129 -39.58 11.35 -7.57
CA GLU A 129 -39.50 12.20 -8.76
C GLU A 129 -40.29 13.48 -8.48
N VAL A 130 -39.63 14.63 -8.58
CA VAL A 130 -40.22 15.95 -8.37
C VAL A 130 -39.97 16.84 -9.59
N ASP A 131 -40.76 17.90 -9.71
CA ASP A 131 -40.48 18.93 -10.70
C ASP A 131 -39.18 19.68 -10.34
N ALA A 132 -38.38 20.07 -11.35
CA ALA A 132 -37.07 20.68 -11.12
C ALA A 132 -37.11 22.01 -10.34
N GLU A 133 -38.29 22.65 -10.25
CA GLU A 133 -38.50 23.85 -9.42
C GLU A 133 -38.51 23.54 -7.92
N GLU A 134 -38.86 22.31 -7.54
CA GLU A 134 -38.91 21.84 -6.15
C GLU A 134 -37.55 21.37 -5.64
N VAL A 135 -36.49 21.44 -6.46
CA VAL A 135 -35.13 21.05 -6.06
C VAL A 135 -34.51 22.16 -5.21
N ASP A 136 -34.15 21.84 -3.96
CA ASP A 136 -33.50 22.78 -3.04
C ASP A 136 -31.97 22.71 -3.12
N PHE A 137 -31.42 21.53 -3.36
CA PHE A 137 -29.98 21.27 -3.33
C PHE A 137 -29.53 20.26 -4.38
N VAL A 138 -28.30 20.42 -4.86
CA VAL A 138 -27.61 19.49 -5.77
C VAL A 138 -26.31 18.99 -5.13
N GLY A 139 -26.00 17.71 -5.32
CA GLY A 139 -24.72 17.13 -4.88
C GLY A 139 -23.51 17.82 -5.51
N VAL A 140 -22.40 17.95 -4.79
CA VAL A 140 -21.22 18.69 -5.29
C VAL A 140 -20.41 17.92 -6.32
N SER A 141 -20.43 16.58 -6.25
CA SER A 141 -19.61 15.73 -7.12
C SER A 141 -20.04 14.27 -6.99
N ASN A 142 -19.80 13.49 -8.04
CA ASN A 142 -20.10 12.06 -8.08
C ASN A 142 -19.26 11.24 -7.07
N ARG A 143 -18.07 11.74 -6.70
CA ARG A 143 -17.21 11.13 -5.67
C ARG A 143 -17.58 11.49 -4.23
N GLN A 144 -18.69 12.21 -4.03
CA GLN A 144 -19.14 12.64 -2.71
C GLN A 144 -19.50 11.48 -1.80
N MET A 145 -20.08 10.41 -2.33
CA MET A 145 -20.53 9.26 -1.54
C MET A 145 -19.38 8.34 -1.08
N THR A 146 -18.27 8.30 -1.81
CA THR A 146 -17.19 7.33 -1.64
C THR A 146 -16.04 7.90 -0.83
N SER A 147 -15.22 7.03 -0.23
CA SER A 147 -13.95 7.41 0.39
C SER A 147 -12.88 7.65 -0.67
N ILE A 148 -11.75 8.25 -0.28
CA ILE A 148 -10.62 8.51 -1.18
C ILE A 148 -10.10 7.21 -1.83
N ALA A 149 -10.04 6.11 -1.09
CA ALA A 149 -9.55 4.83 -1.62
C ALA A 149 -10.54 4.17 -2.60
N ALA A 150 -11.85 4.27 -2.32
CA ALA A 150 -12.88 3.77 -3.24
C ALA A 150 -12.97 4.63 -4.51
N SER A 151 -12.83 5.96 -4.38
CA SER A 151 -12.82 6.90 -5.51
C SER A 151 -11.60 6.76 -6.44
N ALA A 152 -10.56 6.01 -6.04
CA ALA A 152 -9.38 5.72 -6.87
C ALA A 152 -9.57 4.49 -7.79
N ILE A 153 -10.74 3.86 -7.75
CA ILE A 153 -11.13 2.73 -8.61
C ILE A 153 -11.87 3.30 -9.83
N PRO A 154 -11.34 3.15 -11.07
CA PRO A 154 -12.04 3.57 -12.27
C PRO A 154 -13.24 2.66 -12.53
N PHE A 155 -14.25 3.12 -13.27
CA PHE A 155 -15.44 2.31 -13.59
C PHE A 155 -16.08 1.62 -12.38
N LEU A 156 -16.07 2.32 -11.23
CA LEU A 156 -16.60 1.79 -9.97
C LEU A 156 -18.07 1.39 -10.10
N GLU A 157 -18.82 2.08 -10.96
CA GLU A 157 -20.22 1.79 -11.31
C GLU A 157 -20.42 0.44 -12.02
N ASN A 158 -19.36 -0.18 -12.54
CA ASN A 158 -19.38 -1.49 -13.20
C ASN A 158 -18.88 -2.63 -12.31
N ASP A 159 -18.62 -2.35 -11.02
CA ASP A 159 -18.15 -3.34 -10.06
C ASP A 159 -19.19 -3.60 -8.96
N ASP A 160 -19.35 -4.88 -8.59
CA ASP A 160 -20.09 -5.24 -7.38
C ASP A 160 -19.47 -4.58 -6.13
N ALA A 161 -20.32 -4.09 -5.24
CA ALA A 161 -19.90 -3.35 -4.05
C ALA A 161 -18.95 -4.15 -3.15
N ASN A 162 -19.12 -5.48 -3.04
CA ASN A 162 -18.22 -6.32 -2.24
C ASN A 162 -16.83 -6.43 -2.88
N ARG A 163 -16.74 -6.37 -4.21
CA ARG A 163 -15.46 -6.37 -4.93
C ARG A 163 -14.79 -5.01 -4.88
N ALA A 164 -15.56 -3.93 -5.01
CA ALA A 164 -15.06 -2.59 -4.79
C ALA A 164 -14.47 -2.42 -3.37
N LEU A 165 -15.12 -2.98 -2.33
CA LEU A 165 -14.62 -3.01 -0.96
C LEU A 165 -13.26 -3.71 -0.86
N MET A 166 -13.13 -4.86 -1.52
CA MET A 166 -11.86 -5.58 -1.59
C MET A 166 -10.80 -4.75 -2.31
N GLY A 167 -11.15 -4.12 -3.43
CA GLY A 167 -10.27 -3.23 -4.20
C GLY A 167 -9.75 -2.05 -3.39
N SER A 168 -10.63 -1.33 -2.68
CA SER A 168 -10.24 -0.21 -1.82
C SER A 168 -9.32 -0.66 -0.68
N ASN A 169 -9.58 -1.83 -0.10
CA ASN A 169 -8.75 -2.39 0.96
C ASN A 169 -7.37 -2.88 0.45
N MET A 170 -7.30 -3.44 -0.76
CA MET A 170 -6.05 -3.94 -1.36
C MET A 170 -5.10 -2.81 -1.76
N GLN A 171 -5.62 -1.69 -2.26
CA GLN A 171 -4.79 -0.52 -2.57
C GLN A 171 -4.01 -0.04 -1.34
N ARG A 172 -4.60 -0.12 -0.13
CA ARG A 172 -3.90 0.22 1.13
C ARG A 172 -2.81 -0.79 1.52
N GLN A 173 -2.85 -1.99 0.97
CA GLN A 173 -1.86 -3.05 1.19
C GLN A 173 -0.77 -3.06 0.11
N ALA A 174 -0.87 -2.22 -0.92
CA ALA A 174 0.10 -2.16 -1.99
C ALA A 174 1.46 -1.72 -1.48
N VAL A 175 2.51 -2.44 -1.84
CA VAL A 175 3.89 -2.14 -1.43
C VAL A 175 4.50 -1.14 -2.41
N PRO A 176 5.23 -0.12 -1.93
CA PRO A 176 6.01 0.74 -2.79
C PRO A 176 7.02 -0.05 -3.63
N VAL A 177 6.83 -0.02 -4.96
CA VAL A 177 7.78 -0.58 -5.92
C VAL A 177 8.91 0.42 -6.19
N LEU A 178 10.07 -0.09 -6.61
CA LEU A 178 11.27 0.71 -6.85
C LEU A 178 11.08 1.76 -7.95
N PHE A 179 10.36 1.38 -9.02
CA PHE A 179 10.05 2.24 -10.14
C PHE A 179 8.52 2.32 -10.31
N PRO A 180 7.82 3.20 -9.58
CA PRO A 180 6.38 3.32 -9.72
C PRO A 180 5.98 3.90 -11.07
N GLU A 181 4.76 3.61 -11.52
CA GLU A 181 4.18 4.15 -12.75
C GLU A 181 2.75 4.63 -12.47
N SER A 182 2.40 5.80 -12.99
CA SER A 182 1.04 6.33 -12.91
C SER A 182 0.08 5.46 -13.72
N PRO A 183 -1.14 5.17 -13.24
CA PRO A 183 -2.11 4.39 -14.01
C PRO A 183 -2.48 5.11 -15.32
N LEU A 184 -2.55 4.40 -16.45
CA LEU A 184 -2.99 4.98 -17.73
C LEU A 184 -4.48 5.38 -17.74
N VAL A 185 -5.27 4.69 -16.91
CA VAL A 185 -6.68 4.99 -16.66
C VAL A 185 -6.81 5.47 -15.22
N ALA A 186 -6.91 6.78 -15.01
CA ALA A 186 -6.99 7.40 -13.70
C ALA A 186 -8.41 7.85 -13.37
N THR A 187 -8.69 8.20 -12.11
CA THR A 187 -9.97 8.83 -11.71
C THR A 187 -9.84 10.32 -11.41
N GLY A 188 -8.60 10.83 -11.33
CA GLY A 188 -8.27 12.20 -10.97
C GLY A 188 -8.01 12.40 -9.48
N VAL A 189 -8.32 11.39 -8.66
CA VAL A 189 -8.02 11.39 -7.21
C VAL A 189 -6.52 11.19 -6.96
N GLU A 190 -5.78 10.63 -7.91
CA GLU A 190 -4.36 10.33 -7.80
C GLU A 190 -3.52 11.59 -7.56
N ALA A 191 -3.84 12.69 -8.26
CA ALA A 191 -3.19 13.99 -8.08
C ALA A 191 -3.55 14.63 -6.72
N ASP A 192 -4.82 14.53 -6.30
CA ASP A 192 -5.27 15.00 -4.99
C ASP A 192 -4.53 14.26 -3.86
N VAL A 193 -4.39 12.94 -3.97
CA VAL A 193 -3.68 12.12 -2.98
C VAL A 193 -2.21 12.51 -2.90
N ALA A 194 -1.54 12.71 -4.03
CA ALA A 194 -0.15 13.15 -4.06
C ALA A 194 0.04 14.54 -3.43
N LYS A 195 -0.87 15.47 -3.73
CA LYS A 195 -0.82 16.84 -3.18
C LYS A 195 -1.03 16.89 -1.67
N PHE A 196 -2.00 16.14 -1.14
CA PHE A 196 -2.37 16.19 0.27
C PHE A 196 -1.67 15.13 1.14
N SER A 197 -0.79 14.32 0.57
CA SER A 197 0.00 13.35 1.32
C SER A 197 1.06 14.02 2.19
N SER A 198 1.17 13.55 3.43
CA SER A 198 2.24 13.97 4.36
C SER A 198 3.65 13.56 3.91
N THR A 199 3.75 12.63 2.96
CA THR A 199 5.05 12.21 2.42
C THR A 199 5.57 13.16 1.34
N ASN A 200 4.73 14.02 0.76
CA ASN A 200 5.18 15.00 -0.22
C ASN A 200 5.44 16.35 0.43
N ILE A 201 6.32 17.13 -0.20
CA ILE A 201 6.70 18.48 0.24
C ILE A 201 6.11 19.47 -0.75
N LEU A 202 5.32 20.40 -0.23
CA LEU A 202 4.74 21.51 -0.98
C LEU A 202 5.61 22.76 -0.85
N ALA A 203 5.67 23.55 -1.92
CA ALA A 203 6.27 24.88 -1.90
C ALA A 203 5.47 25.82 -0.99
N LYS A 204 6.15 26.41 0.00
CA LYS A 204 5.51 27.33 0.94
C LYS A 204 5.18 28.70 0.35
N ARG A 205 5.94 29.10 -0.67
CA ARG A 205 5.89 30.43 -1.29
C ARG A 205 6.28 30.31 -2.75
N GLU A 206 5.77 31.23 -3.56
CA GLU A 206 6.20 31.38 -4.95
C GLU A 206 7.68 31.78 -5.01
N GLY A 207 8.44 31.15 -5.92
CA GLY A 207 9.85 31.41 -6.07
C GLY A 207 10.53 30.61 -7.17
N VAL A 208 11.85 30.78 -7.29
CA VAL A 208 12.68 30.08 -8.27
C VAL A 208 13.56 29.06 -7.57
N VAL A 209 13.59 27.84 -8.08
CA VAL A 209 14.44 26.77 -7.57
C VAL A 209 15.90 27.09 -7.88
N LYS A 210 16.73 27.25 -6.84
CA LYS A 210 18.17 27.58 -6.97
C LYS A 210 19.08 26.39 -6.87
N TYR A 211 18.69 25.37 -6.11
CA TYR A 211 19.48 24.18 -5.88
C TYR A 211 18.58 22.98 -5.67
N VAL A 212 18.93 21.87 -6.32
CA VAL A 212 18.26 20.58 -6.19
C VAL A 212 19.32 19.51 -6.02
N ASP A 213 19.13 18.68 -4.99
CA ASP A 213 19.92 17.49 -4.69
C ASP A 213 18.98 16.41 -4.12
N ALA A 214 19.45 15.17 -4.05
CA ALA A 214 18.69 14.05 -3.48
C ALA A 214 18.36 14.23 -1.99
N SER A 215 19.11 15.10 -1.29
CA SER A 215 18.93 15.34 0.16
C SER A 215 18.25 16.67 0.47
N VAL A 216 18.40 17.69 -0.39
CA VAL A 216 17.96 19.06 -0.09
C VAL A 216 17.52 19.79 -1.36
N ILE A 217 16.40 20.50 -1.27
CA ILE A 217 15.94 21.47 -2.27
C ILE A 217 15.99 22.88 -1.67
N LYS A 218 16.48 23.86 -2.43
CA LYS A 218 16.49 25.27 -2.03
C LYS A 218 15.75 26.13 -3.05
N VAL A 219 14.71 26.81 -2.57
CA VAL A 219 13.88 27.73 -3.37
C VAL A 219 14.14 29.16 -2.93
N LEU A 220 14.34 30.09 -3.87
CA LEU A 220 14.43 31.52 -3.61
C LEU A 220 13.05 32.15 -3.80
N PRO A 221 12.36 32.56 -2.73
CA PRO A 221 11.04 33.17 -2.85
C PRO A 221 11.10 34.52 -3.56
N THR A 222 10.08 34.83 -4.36
CA THR A 222 9.97 36.10 -5.06
C THR A 222 9.89 37.25 -4.06
N GLY A 223 10.78 38.24 -4.18
CA GLY A 223 10.82 39.40 -3.27
C GLY A 223 11.52 39.17 -1.93
N HIS A 224 12.18 38.03 -1.73
CA HIS A 224 12.97 37.75 -0.52
C HIS A 224 14.39 37.33 -0.84
N SER A 225 15.33 37.66 0.07
CA SER A 225 16.74 37.28 -0.05
C SER A 225 17.07 35.94 0.61
N LYS A 226 16.21 35.45 1.52
CA LYS A 226 16.42 34.20 2.26
C LYS A 226 15.88 33.00 1.47
N LEU A 227 16.73 31.99 1.29
CA LEU A 227 16.35 30.71 0.67
C LEU A 227 15.47 29.89 1.62
N ASP A 228 14.39 29.33 1.08
CA ASP A 228 13.63 28.27 1.72
C ASP A 228 14.33 26.93 1.46
N VAL A 229 14.70 26.25 2.54
CA VAL A 229 15.43 24.98 2.52
C VAL A 229 14.49 23.86 2.91
N TYR A 230 14.37 22.86 2.05
CA TYR A 230 13.55 21.67 2.24
C TYR A 230 14.46 20.45 2.32
N HIS A 231 14.39 19.71 3.43
CA HIS A 231 15.16 18.48 3.64
C HIS A 231 14.33 17.27 3.22
N LEU A 232 14.94 16.41 2.40
CA LEU A 232 14.29 15.22 1.85
C LEU A 232 14.56 14.02 2.74
N ARG A 233 13.59 13.10 2.76
CA ARG A 233 13.69 11.81 3.44
C ARG A 233 14.19 10.76 2.44
N THR A 234 15.36 10.22 2.71
CA THR A 234 16.00 9.21 1.85
C THR A 234 16.25 7.93 2.62
N PHE A 235 15.74 6.80 2.11
CA PHE A 235 15.97 5.47 2.67
C PHE A 235 15.53 5.31 4.14
N GLU A 236 14.43 5.97 4.50
CA GLU A 236 13.83 5.85 5.83
C GLU A 236 12.91 4.63 5.90
N ARG A 237 12.88 3.97 7.06
CA ARG A 237 12.03 2.81 7.31
C ARG A 237 10.62 3.26 7.70
N SER A 238 9.59 2.66 7.07
CA SER A 238 8.20 2.84 7.49
C SER A 238 7.83 1.95 8.68
N ASN A 239 6.71 2.22 9.34
CA ASN A 239 6.19 1.35 10.41
C ASN A 239 5.91 -0.10 9.97
N GLN A 240 5.62 -0.32 8.68
CA GLN A 240 5.40 -1.63 8.08
C GLN A 240 6.70 -2.21 7.47
N GLY A 241 7.86 -1.59 7.69
CA GLY A 241 9.13 -2.05 7.14
C GLY A 241 9.31 -1.79 5.64
N THR A 242 8.43 -0.99 5.02
CA THR A 242 8.58 -0.51 3.63
C THR A 242 9.51 0.71 3.55
N LEU A 243 9.94 1.04 2.33
CA LEU A 243 10.80 2.19 2.06
C LEU A 243 10.03 3.52 1.99
N ILE A 244 10.50 4.53 2.70
CA ILE A 244 10.16 5.93 2.49
C ILE A 244 11.35 6.60 1.79
N HIS A 245 11.16 6.98 0.53
CA HIS A 245 12.15 7.65 -0.28
C HIS A 245 11.47 8.77 -1.07
N GLN A 246 12.00 9.98 -0.96
CA GLN A 246 11.54 11.15 -1.69
C GLN A 246 12.51 11.45 -2.82
N THR A 247 11.96 11.69 -4.01
CA THR A 247 12.72 12.08 -5.21
C THR A 247 12.33 13.49 -5.62
N PRO A 248 13.30 14.39 -5.90
CA PRO A 248 12.99 15.72 -6.42
C PRO A 248 12.23 15.64 -7.75
N LEU A 249 11.11 16.37 -7.84
CA LEU A 249 10.34 16.52 -9.08
C LEU A 249 10.83 17.75 -9.88
N VAL A 250 11.20 18.82 -9.17
CA VAL A 250 11.62 20.10 -9.74
C VAL A 250 13.09 20.09 -10.18
N LYS A 251 13.42 20.92 -11.17
CA LYS A 251 14.77 21.16 -11.67
C LYS A 251 15.25 22.56 -11.28
N VAL A 252 16.57 22.75 -11.33
CA VAL A 252 17.18 24.06 -11.08
C VAL A 252 16.74 25.04 -12.16
N GLY A 253 16.19 26.18 -11.74
CA GLY A 253 15.64 27.20 -12.63
C GLY A 253 14.12 27.20 -12.74
N ASP A 254 13.43 26.16 -12.26
CA ASP A 254 11.98 26.09 -12.31
C ASP A 254 11.33 27.17 -11.43
N ILE A 255 10.22 27.73 -11.91
CA ILE A 255 9.39 28.68 -11.18
C ILE A 255 8.27 27.88 -10.51
N VAL A 256 8.22 27.90 -9.18
CA VAL A 256 7.22 27.18 -8.38
C VAL A 256 6.26 28.18 -7.75
N LYS A 257 4.97 27.84 -7.70
CA LYS A 257 3.94 28.59 -6.98
C LYS A 257 3.74 28.05 -5.58
N GLU A 258 3.08 28.84 -4.74
CA GLU A 258 2.64 28.35 -3.42
C GLU A 258 1.69 27.15 -3.59
N GLY A 259 2.01 26.05 -2.92
CA GLY A 259 1.23 24.81 -2.99
C GLY A 259 1.61 23.86 -4.13
N ASP A 260 2.65 24.15 -4.92
CA ASP A 260 3.18 23.22 -5.92
C ASP A 260 3.99 22.09 -5.26
N LEU A 261 3.97 20.91 -5.88
CA LEU A 261 4.73 19.75 -5.42
C LEU A 261 6.22 19.90 -5.79
N LEU A 262 7.09 19.74 -4.79
CA LEU A 262 8.54 19.80 -4.98
C LEU A 262 9.18 18.40 -5.15
N VAL A 263 8.54 17.38 -4.61
CA VAL A 263 9.06 16.01 -4.54
C VAL A 263 7.94 14.99 -4.78
N ASP A 264 8.31 13.86 -5.34
CA ASP A 264 7.53 12.62 -5.33
C ASP A 264 7.99 11.73 -4.18
N GLY A 265 7.05 11.35 -3.31
CA GLY A 265 7.25 10.41 -2.23
C GLY A 265 7.18 8.95 -2.68
N PRO A 266 7.14 8.00 -1.72
CA PRO A 266 7.01 6.59 -2.04
C PRO A 266 5.66 6.32 -2.72
N SER A 267 5.64 5.46 -3.73
CA SER A 267 4.44 5.15 -4.53
C SER A 267 3.82 6.38 -5.20
N MET A 268 4.65 7.28 -5.72
CA MET A 268 4.21 8.42 -6.51
C MET A 268 5.06 8.57 -7.76
N LYS A 269 4.48 9.15 -8.79
CA LYS A 269 5.16 9.44 -10.05
C LYS A 269 4.55 10.68 -10.69
N ASP A 270 5.40 11.66 -10.97
CA ASP A 270 5.07 12.92 -11.63
C ASP A 270 3.91 13.67 -10.95
N GLY A 271 3.90 13.69 -9.62
CA GLY A 271 2.87 14.36 -8.82
C GLY A 271 1.55 13.61 -8.71
N GLU A 272 1.53 12.30 -9.00
CA GLU A 272 0.34 11.44 -8.88
C GLU A 272 0.61 10.19 -8.06
N LEU A 273 -0.44 9.64 -7.46
CA LEU A 273 -0.40 8.33 -6.80
C LEU A 273 -0.10 7.21 -7.80
N ALA A 274 0.95 6.44 -7.50
CA ALA A 274 1.44 5.35 -8.32
C ALA A 274 1.77 4.12 -7.45
N LEU A 275 0.76 3.31 -7.14
CA LEU A 275 0.86 2.13 -6.26
C LEU A 275 1.36 0.85 -6.95
N GLY A 276 1.36 0.81 -8.28
CA GLY A 276 1.59 -0.38 -9.09
C GLY A 276 2.18 -0.06 -10.46
N LYS A 277 1.90 -0.92 -11.43
CA LYS A 277 2.46 -0.88 -12.80
C LYS A 277 1.38 -1.14 -13.85
N ASN A 278 1.52 -0.50 -15.01
CA ASN A 278 0.71 -0.80 -16.19
C ASN A 278 1.32 -2.02 -16.89
N VAL A 279 0.59 -3.12 -16.98
CA VAL A 279 1.09 -4.39 -17.53
C VAL A 279 0.16 -4.94 -18.60
N LEU A 280 0.73 -5.65 -19.56
CA LEU A 280 -0.03 -6.29 -20.64
C LEU A 280 -0.67 -7.58 -20.14
N VAL A 281 -1.98 -7.59 -19.99
CA VAL A 281 -2.74 -8.70 -19.43
C VAL A 281 -3.59 -9.35 -20.50
N GLY A 282 -3.61 -10.69 -20.53
CA GLY A 282 -4.55 -11.48 -21.32
C GLY A 282 -5.48 -12.31 -20.45
N PHE A 283 -6.77 -12.31 -20.78
CA PHE A 283 -7.76 -13.18 -20.14
C PHE A 283 -7.91 -14.50 -20.91
N THR A 284 -7.25 -15.54 -20.43
CA THR A 284 -7.33 -16.91 -20.99
C THR A 284 -6.94 -17.94 -19.93
N THR A 285 -7.23 -19.22 -20.16
CA THR A 285 -6.77 -20.30 -19.28
C THR A 285 -5.44 -20.87 -19.77
N TRP A 286 -4.50 -21.12 -18.86
CA TRP A 286 -3.16 -21.62 -19.21
C TRP A 286 -2.79 -22.85 -18.39
N HIS A 287 -2.90 -24.04 -18.99
CA HIS A 287 -2.56 -25.36 -18.40
C HIS A 287 -2.96 -25.59 -16.93
N GLY A 288 -4.01 -24.93 -16.44
CA GLY A 288 -4.43 -24.98 -15.03
C GLY A 288 -3.56 -24.16 -14.06
N TYR A 289 -2.50 -23.50 -14.52
CA TYR A 289 -1.66 -22.65 -13.66
C TYR A 289 -2.39 -21.42 -13.16
N ASN A 290 -3.41 -20.93 -13.86
CA ASN A 290 -4.30 -19.88 -13.41
C ASN A 290 -5.67 -20.40 -12.95
N TYR A 291 -5.71 -21.62 -12.38
CA TYR A 291 -6.91 -22.13 -11.74
C TYR A 291 -7.39 -21.20 -10.62
N GLU A 292 -8.70 -20.93 -10.55
CA GLU A 292 -9.32 -20.01 -9.58
C GLU A 292 -8.72 -18.60 -9.62
N ASP A 293 -7.97 -18.24 -8.57
CA ASP A 293 -7.34 -16.94 -8.35
C ASP A 293 -5.83 -16.98 -8.57
N ALA A 294 -5.31 -18.06 -9.16
CA ALA A 294 -3.89 -18.14 -9.47
C ALA A 294 -3.53 -17.21 -10.64
N VAL A 295 -2.34 -16.61 -10.57
CA VAL A 295 -1.83 -15.65 -11.55
C VAL A 295 -0.58 -16.22 -12.18
N VAL A 296 -0.55 -16.28 -13.51
CA VAL A 296 0.64 -16.64 -14.29
C VAL A 296 1.37 -15.35 -14.65
N LEU A 297 2.68 -15.32 -14.41
CA LEU A 297 3.52 -14.13 -14.57
C LEU A 297 4.67 -14.41 -15.54
N SER A 298 4.99 -13.45 -16.41
CA SER A 298 6.15 -13.53 -17.30
C SER A 298 7.45 -13.30 -16.53
N GLU A 299 8.47 -14.11 -16.82
CA GLU A 299 9.84 -13.91 -16.30
C GLU A 299 10.39 -12.52 -16.62
N ARG A 300 9.93 -11.89 -17.70
CA ARG A 300 10.26 -10.49 -18.06
C ARG A 300 10.04 -9.54 -16.89
N LEU A 301 8.92 -9.67 -16.18
CA LEU A 301 8.59 -8.81 -15.05
C LEU A 301 9.56 -8.95 -13.86
N VAL A 302 10.20 -10.12 -13.73
CA VAL A 302 11.24 -10.38 -12.71
C VAL A 302 12.60 -9.87 -13.18
N LYS A 303 12.92 -10.06 -14.46
CA LYS A 303 14.16 -9.60 -15.09
C LYS A 303 14.27 -8.08 -15.06
N ASP A 304 13.19 -7.39 -15.43
CA ASP A 304 13.12 -5.92 -15.53
C ASP A 304 12.81 -5.23 -14.19
N ASP A 305 12.84 -5.98 -13.08
CA ASP A 305 12.58 -5.49 -11.72
C ASP A 305 11.22 -4.76 -11.53
N VAL A 306 10.21 -5.08 -12.35
CA VAL A 306 8.92 -4.37 -12.42
C VAL A 306 8.20 -4.32 -11.06
N TYR A 307 8.13 -5.47 -10.37
CA TYR A 307 7.48 -5.63 -9.07
C TYR A 307 8.47 -5.81 -7.93
N THR A 308 9.56 -5.06 -7.96
CA THR A 308 10.59 -5.11 -6.93
C THR A 308 10.39 -4.04 -5.87
N SER A 309 10.45 -4.41 -4.61
CA SER A 309 10.31 -3.51 -3.45
C SER A 309 11.55 -3.59 -2.56
N ILE A 310 11.80 -2.53 -1.78
CA ILE A 310 12.85 -2.51 -0.75
C ILE A 310 12.18 -2.56 0.62
N HIS A 311 12.64 -3.49 1.44
CA HIS A 311 12.18 -3.66 2.81
C HIS A 311 13.34 -3.41 3.77
N ILE A 312 13.09 -2.66 4.85
CA ILE A 312 14.08 -2.35 5.87
C ILE A 312 13.62 -2.96 7.19
N GLU A 313 14.38 -3.94 7.64
CA GLU A 313 14.20 -4.64 8.91
C GLU A 313 15.15 -4.08 9.95
N GLU A 314 14.60 -3.71 11.12
CA GLU A 314 15.39 -3.23 12.25
C GLU A 314 15.51 -4.34 13.30
N GLN A 315 16.75 -4.69 13.63
CA GLN A 315 17.04 -5.62 14.73
C GLN A 315 17.76 -4.87 15.84
N THR A 316 17.29 -5.06 17.07
CA THR A 316 17.79 -4.33 18.23
C THR A 316 18.33 -5.28 19.29
N ILE A 317 19.38 -4.85 19.96
CA ILE A 317 19.93 -5.52 21.13
C ILE A 317 20.18 -4.50 22.24
N GLN A 318 19.82 -4.89 23.46
CA GLN A 318 19.96 -4.07 24.66
C GLN A 318 21.06 -4.65 25.53
N PHE A 319 21.94 -3.79 26.04
CA PHE A 319 22.97 -4.14 27.01
C PHE A 319 22.44 -3.82 28.40
N ARG A 320 22.37 -4.85 29.25
CA ARG A 320 21.75 -4.76 30.56
C ARG A 320 22.77 -4.93 31.67
N HIS A 321 22.52 -4.26 32.79
CA HIS A 321 23.25 -4.50 34.03
C HIS A 321 22.56 -5.63 34.81
N SER A 322 23.26 -6.75 35.03
CA SER A 322 22.75 -7.87 35.84
C SER A 322 23.48 -7.95 37.18
N LYS A 323 22.93 -8.69 38.15
CA LYS A 323 23.62 -8.93 39.44
C LYS A 323 24.94 -9.70 39.28
N ALA A 324 25.08 -10.50 38.22
CA ALA A 324 26.28 -11.28 37.93
C ALA A 324 27.35 -10.47 37.17
N GLY A 325 27.05 -9.21 36.81
CA GLY A 325 27.91 -8.32 36.04
C GLY A 325 27.22 -7.74 34.81
N GLU A 326 27.96 -6.90 34.10
CA GLU A 326 27.50 -6.15 32.93
C GLU A 326 27.69 -6.93 31.62
N ASP A 327 26.72 -6.76 30.70
CA ASP A 327 26.84 -7.19 29.32
C ASP A 327 27.92 -6.36 28.60
N GLN A 328 28.88 -7.02 27.96
CA GLN A 328 29.96 -6.33 27.25
C GLN A 328 29.77 -6.45 25.73
N LEU A 329 29.95 -5.32 25.05
CA LEU A 329 30.07 -5.22 23.61
C LEU A 329 31.51 -5.59 23.22
N THR A 330 31.70 -6.66 22.44
CA THR A 330 33.05 -7.13 22.04
C THR A 330 33.00 -7.99 20.78
N ASN A 331 34.09 -7.97 20.01
CA ASN A 331 34.34 -8.90 18.89
C ASN A 331 34.85 -10.28 19.38
N GLU A 332 35.41 -10.35 20.59
CA GLU A 332 35.95 -11.58 21.18
C GLU A 332 34.86 -12.46 21.81
N ILE A 333 33.97 -12.97 20.96
CA ILE A 333 32.86 -13.84 21.39
C ILE A 333 33.37 -15.28 21.55
N PRO A 334 33.15 -15.95 22.71
CA PRO A 334 33.61 -17.31 22.93
C PRO A 334 32.82 -18.32 22.09
N ASN A 335 33.50 -19.38 21.62
CA ASN A 335 32.89 -20.52 20.91
C ASN A 335 32.16 -20.17 19.60
N VAL A 336 32.55 -19.09 18.93
CA VAL A 336 31.97 -18.71 17.62
C VAL A 336 33.01 -18.78 16.51
N SER A 337 32.59 -19.29 15.35
CA SER A 337 33.43 -19.40 14.15
C SER A 337 33.88 -18.02 13.63
N ASN A 338 35.08 -17.97 13.02
CA ASN A 338 35.56 -16.76 12.35
C ASN A 338 34.66 -16.35 11.17
N PHE A 339 33.98 -17.31 10.54
CA PHE A 339 33.04 -17.04 9.46
C PHE A 339 31.88 -16.16 9.92
N SER A 340 31.26 -16.46 11.07
CA SER A 340 30.13 -15.68 11.61
C SER A 340 30.52 -14.28 12.09
N LYS A 341 31.82 -14.05 12.37
CA LYS A 341 32.36 -12.77 12.85
C LYS A 341 32.93 -11.88 11.73
N ARG A 342 32.98 -12.37 10.49
CA ARG A 342 33.73 -11.73 9.38
C ARG A 342 33.36 -10.27 9.10
N PHE A 343 32.14 -9.86 9.46
CA PHE A 343 31.64 -8.50 9.22
C PHE A 343 31.72 -7.57 10.43
N LEU A 344 32.17 -8.06 11.59
CA LEU A 344 32.31 -7.25 12.79
C LEU A 344 33.53 -6.32 12.70
N ASP A 345 33.39 -5.13 13.26
CA ASP A 345 34.47 -4.19 13.51
C ASP A 345 35.24 -4.54 14.80
N GLU A 346 36.19 -3.70 15.19
CA GLU A 346 36.99 -3.87 16.40
C GLU A 346 36.15 -3.82 17.68
N ASN A 347 35.04 -3.07 17.65
CA ASN A 347 34.10 -2.96 18.77
C ASN A 347 33.15 -4.16 18.87
N GLY A 348 33.02 -4.96 17.81
CA GLY A 348 32.06 -6.06 17.74
C GLY A 348 30.71 -5.66 17.16
N ILE A 349 30.64 -4.59 16.36
CA ILE A 349 29.45 -4.16 15.62
C ILE A 349 29.67 -4.45 14.13
N VAL A 350 28.64 -4.89 13.43
CA VAL A 350 28.70 -5.11 11.97
C VAL A 350 29.03 -3.82 11.22
N LYS A 351 29.78 -3.90 10.11
CA LYS A 351 30.09 -2.73 9.28
C LYS A 351 28.93 -2.39 8.34
N VAL A 352 28.59 -1.11 8.20
CA VAL A 352 27.63 -0.62 7.19
C VAL A 352 28.11 -1.00 5.79
N GLY A 353 27.19 -1.48 4.94
CA GLY A 353 27.48 -2.01 3.62
C GLY A 353 27.78 -3.51 3.57
N SER A 354 27.85 -4.20 4.72
CA SER A 354 28.06 -5.65 4.76
C SER A 354 26.81 -6.40 4.30
N GLU A 355 26.99 -7.40 3.45
CA GLU A 355 25.94 -8.35 3.07
C GLU A 355 25.86 -9.50 4.09
N VAL A 356 24.80 -9.49 4.89
CA VAL A 356 24.62 -10.41 6.00
C VAL A 356 23.58 -11.49 5.65
N SER A 357 23.87 -12.71 6.08
CA SER A 357 23.01 -13.88 5.93
C SER A 357 22.58 -14.43 7.30
N ALA A 358 21.55 -15.28 7.31
CA ALA A 358 21.05 -15.87 8.55
C ALA A 358 22.18 -16.59 9.33
N GLY A 359 22.31 -16.27 10.61
CA GLY A 359 23.36 -16.81 11.48
C GLY A 359 24.63 -15.95 11.58
N ASP A 360 24.82 -14.95 10.71
CA ASP A 360 25.89 -13.96 10.88
C ASP A 360 25.61 -13.09 12.11
N ILE A 361 26.67 -12.65 12.79
CA ILE A 361 26.55 -11.80 13.98
C ILE A 361 26.47 -10.34 13.53
N LEU A 362 25.44 -9.63 14.01
CA LEU A 362 25.26 -8.20 13.81
C LEU A 362 25.92 -7.39 14.92
N VAL A 363 25.78 -7.85 16.15
CA VAL A 363 26.33 -7.18 17.34
C VAL A 363 26.82 -8.24 18.33
N GLY A 364 28.12 -8.25 18.59
CA GLY A 364 28.77 -9.11 19.55
C GLY A 364 28.46 -8.69 20.97
N ARG A 365 27.73 -9.55 21.70
CA ARG A 365 27.42 -9.34 23.12
C ARG A 365 27.84 -10.55 23.93
N THR A 366 28.57 -10.30 25.00
CA THR A 366 28.98 -11.33 25.97
C THR A 366 28.41 -11.02 27.34
N SER A 367 27.60 -11.94 27.86
CA SER A 367 27.02 -11.84 29.20
C SER A 367 27.80 -12.73 30.18
N PRO A 368 27.98 -12.32 31.44
CA PRO A 368 28.54 -13.21 32.46
C PRO A 368 27.65 -14.45 32.61
N LYS A 369 28.27 -15.64 32.73
CA LYS A 369 27.54 -16.82 33.18
C LYS A 369 27.24 -16.66 34.67
N GLY A 370 26.01 -17.00 35.08
CA GLY A 370 25.70 -17.10 36.50
C GLY A 370 26.53 -18.21 37.17
N GLU A 371 26.55 -18.23 38.50
CA GLU A 371 27.17 -19.29 39.30
C GLU A 371 26.36 -20.60 39.17
N GLU A 372 26.36 -21.20 37.99
CA GLU A 372 25.97 -22.60 37.82
C GLU A 372 27.21 -23.46 38.00
N ASN A 373 27.16 -24.39 38.96
CA ASN A 373 28.19 -25.40 39.10
C ASN A 373 28.21 -26.23 37.80
N PRO A 374 29.34 -26.27 37.07
CA PRO A 374 29.41 -27.05 35.84
C PRO A 374 29.17 -28.51 36.16
N THR A 375 28.41 -29.18 35.29
CA THR A 375 28.07 -30.59 35.48
C THR A 375 29.35 -31.44 35.52
N PRO A 376 29.35 -32.61 36.19
CA PRO A 376 30.50 -33.51 36.17
C PRO A 376 30.98 -33.86 34.75
N GLU A 377 30.05 -33.95 33.80
CA GLU A 377 30.30 -34.19 32.37
C GLU A 377 31.07 -33.03 31.71
N GLU A 378 30.63 -31.79 31.93
CA GLU A 378 31.32 -30.59 31.44
C GLU A 378 32.71 -30.43 32.05
N LYS A 379 32.86 -30.76 33.35
CA LYS A 379 34.16 -30.76 34.03
C LYS A 379 35.12 -31.79 33.43
N LEU A 380 34.62 -33.00 33.15
CA LEU A 380 35.41 -34.05 32.51
C LEU A 380 35.81 -33.64 31.08
N MET A 381 34.89 -33.06 30.31
CA MET A 381 35.18 -32.57 28.96
C MET A 381 36.22 -31.45 28.96
N ALA A 382 36.09 -30.47 29.86
CA ALA A 382 37.07 -29.41 30.02
C ALA A 382 38.47 -29.96 30.40
N ALA A 383 38.52 -30.99 31.26
CA ALA A 383 39.77 -31.66 31.63
C ALA A 383 40.41 -32.42 30.46
N ILE A 384 39.61 -33.11 29.64
CA ILE A 384 40.09 -33.88 28.47
C ILE A 384 40.61 -32.93 27.37
N PHE A 385 39.89 -31.85 27.07
CA PHE A 385 40.24 -30.93 25.98
C PHE A 385 41.17 -29.79 26.42
N GLY A 386 41.54 -29.71 27.71
CA GLY A 386 42.34 -28.62 28.26
C GLY A 386 41.70 -27.24 28.08
N GLN A 387 40.39 -27.18 27.82
CA GLN A 387 39.67 -25.93 27.60
C GLN A 387 39.31 -25.30 28.95
N LYS A 388 39.81 -24.08 29.19
CA LYS A 388 39.33 -23.27 30.31
C LYS A 388 37.87 -22.92 30.10
N THR A 389 37.04 -23.16 31.10
CA THR A 389 35.63 -22.78 31.08
C THR A 389 35.51 -21.27 30.91
N ALA A 390 34.93 -20.82 29.80
CA ALA A 390 34.70 -19.40 29.58
C ALA A 390 33.72 -18.85 30.63
N SER A 391 34.13 -17.79 31.33
CA SER A 391 33.30 -17.11 32.35
C SER A 391 32.12 -16.35 31.76
N ARG A 392 32.16 -16.06 30.46
CA ARG A 392 31.11 -15.37 29.71
C ARG A 392 30.49 -16.29 28.67
N LYS A 393 29.21 -16.06 28.36
CA LYS A 393 28.44 -16.75 27.31
C LYS A 393 28.13 -15.81 26.15
N ASP A 394 28.02 -16.38 24.96
CA ASP A 394 27.53 -15.67 23.76
C ASP A 394 26.04 -15.36 23.92
N THR A 395 25.69 -14.08 23.89
CA THR A 395 24.31 -13.58 23.83
C THR A 395 24.14 -12.58 22.69
N SER A 396 24.97 -12.69 21.66
CA SER A 396 25.07 -11.76 20.53
C SER A 396 23.80 -11.70 19.70
N LEU A 397 23.59 -10.57 19.03
CA LEU A 397 22.53 -10.40 18.05
C LEU A 397 22.95 -11.09 16.75
N LYS A 398 22.18 -12.09 16.32
CA LYS A 398 22.39 -12.81 15.06
C LYS A 398 21.26 -12.51 14.09
N VAL A 399 21.57 -12.50 12.81
CA VAL A 399 20.56 -12.34 11.76
C VAL A 399 19.55 -13.48 11.83
N LYS A 400 18.27 -13.12 12.01
CA LYS A 400 17.14 -14.06 12.00
C LYS A 400 17.01 -14.74 10.64
N HIS A 401 16.46 -15.96 10.63
CA HIS A 401 16.13 -16.65 9.38
C HIS A 401 15.16 -15.82 8.54
N GLY A 402 15.47 -15.65 7.24
CA GLY A 402 14.69 -14.86 6.29
C GLY A 402 14.99 -13.36 6.26
N HIS A 403 15.85 -12.84 7.14
CA HIS A 403 16.21 -11.41 7.21
C HIS A 403 17.58 -11.13 6.59
N ASN A 404 17.90 -11.77 5.47
CA ASN A 404 19.15 -11.52 4.75
C ASN A 404 19.08 -10.20 3.97
N GLY A 405 20.22 -9.52 3.84
CA GLY A 405 20.29 -8.24 3.13
C GLY A 405 21.57 -7.47 3.43
N THR A 406 21.57 -6.19 3.08
CA THR A 406 22.71 -5.30 3.28
C THR A 406 22.46 -4.42 4.51
N VAL A 407 23.46 -4.27 5.37
CA VAL A 407 23.37 -3.34 6.51
C VAL A 407 23.43 -1.90 5.99
N VAL A 408 22.40 -1.10 6.25
CA VAL A 408 22.28 0.28 5.74
C VAL A 408 22.59 1.31 6.82
N ALA A 409 22.11 1.08 8.04
CA ALA A 409 22.27 2.03 9.14
C ALA A 409 22.47 1.29 10.46
N ILE A 410 23.20 1.93 11.37
CA ILE A 410 23.45 1.44 12.72
C ILE A 410 23.30 2.62 13.66
N ASP A 411 22.35 2.52 14.57
CA ASP A 411 22.12 3.54 15.59
C ASP A 411 22.55 3.00 16.95
N ILE A 412 23.41 3.74 17.63
CA ILE A 412 23.88 3.41 18.98
C ILE A 412 23.33 4.47 19.91
N LEU A 413 22.39 4.06 20.78
CA LEU A 413 21.84 4.90 21.84
C LEU A 413 22.54 4.52 23.13
N SER A 414 23.03 5.51 23.88
CA SER A 414 23.75 5.25 25.13
C SER A 414 23.36 6.23 26.22
N ARG A 415 23.39 5.79 27.48
CA ARG A 415 23.11 6.68 28.60
C ARG A 415 24.19 7.75 28.76
N GLU A 416 25.42 7.48 28.32
CA GLU A 416 26.54 8.44 28.32
C GLU A 416 26.34 9.59 27.34
N THR A 417 25.69 9.34 26.20
CA THR A 417 25.34 10.36 25.19
C THR A 417 24.15 11.24 25.60
N GLY A 418 23.56 10.99 26.78
CA GLY A 418 22.43 11.74 27.30
C GLY A 418 21.06 11.23 26.86
N ASP A 419 21.00 10.04 26.25
CA ASP A 419 19.74 9.43 25.82
C ASP A 419 18.95 8.87 27.02
N GLN A 420 17.63 9.05 26.99
CA GLN A 420 16.74 8.50 28.02
C GLN A 420 16.46 7.02 27.73
N LEU A 421 17.11 6.14 28.49
CA LEU A 421 16.93 4.68 28.43
C LEU A 421 16.24 4.16 29.70
N GLU A 422 15.49 3.07 29.56
CA GLU A 422 14.87 2.37 30.70
C GLU A 422 15.93 1.99 31.76
N ASP A 423 15.51 1.95 33.02
CA ASP A 423 16.42 1.64 34.12
C ASP A 423 16.99 0.22 34.01
N GLY A 424 18.32 0.13 34.11
CA GLY A 424 19.08 -1.10 33.93
C GLY A 424 19.54 -1.37 32.49
N ILE A 425 19.18 -0.53 31.52
CA ILE A 425 19.73 -0.54 30.16
C ILE A 425 20.78 0.55 30.02
N GLU A 426 22.01 0.17 29.66
CA GLU A 426 23.12 1.10 29.47
C GLU A 426 23.21 1.59 28.02
N LYS A 427 23.03 0.66 27.07
CA LYS A 427 23.23 0.87 25.65
C LYS A 427 22.22 0.07 24.84
N ILE A 428 21.74 0.65 23.74
CA ILE A 428 20.91 -0.02 22.74
C ILE A 428 21.60 0.13 21.39
N VAL A 429 21.85 -0.99 20.73
CA VAL A 429 22.36 -0.99 19.36
C VAL A 429 21.24 -1.46 18.45
N LYS A 430 20.91 -0.63 17.46
CA LYS A 430 19.94 -0.93 16.41
C LYS A 430 20.68 -1.11 15.10
N VAL A 431 20.35 -2.17 14.37
CA VAL A 431 20.94 -2.46 13.07
C VAL A 431 19.81 -2.57 12.06
N SER A 432 19.85 -1.72 11.03
CA SER A 432 18.89 -1.71 9.93
C SER A 432 19.45 -2.47 8.74
N ILE A 433 18.75 -3.54 8.34
CA ILE A 433 19.09 -4.39 7.20
C ILE A 433 18.08 -4.11 6.09
N ALA A 434 18.55 -3.66 4.93
CA ALA A 434 17.72 -3.51 3.75
C ALA A 434 17.80 -4.75 2.86
N GLN A 435 16.65 -5.17 2.35
CA GLN A 435 16.51 -6.29 1.44
C GLN A 435 15.74 -5.85 0.21
N LYS A 436 16.33 -6.08 -0.97
CA LYS A 436 15.62 -5.96 -2.26
C LYS A 436 14.81 -7.22 -2.47
N ARG A 437 13.48 -7.10 -2.53
CA ARG A 437 12.53 -8.20 -2.71
C ARG A 437 11.89 -8.14 -4.09
N LYS A 438 12.36 -8.99 -4.99
CA LYS A 438 11.73 -9.25 -6.29
C LYS A 438 10.42 -10.04 -6.08
N ILE A 439 9.52 -10.00 -7.08
CA ILE A 439 8.32 -10.83 -7.08
C ILE A 439 8.69 -12.31 -7.20
N LYS A 440 8.01 -13.18 -6.43
CA LYS A 440 8.22 -14.63 -6.43
C LYS A 440 6.91 -15.40 -6.50
N VAL A 441 7.01 -16.69 -6.84
CA VAL A 441 5.90 -17.63 -6.68
C VAL A 441 5.44 -17.65 -5.22
N GLY A 442 4.13 -17.54 -5.01
CA GLY A 442 3.51 -17.44 -3.68
C GLY A 442 3.24 -15.99 -3.22
N ASP A 443 3.80 -14.98 -3.86
CA ASP A 443 3.46 -13.58 -3.58
C ASP A 443 2.05 -13.26 -4.08
N LYS A 444 1.38 -12.36 -3.37
CA LYS A 444 0.02 -11.93 -3.70
C LYS A 444 0.02 -10.63 -4.50
N MET A 445 -0.78 -10.62 -5.55
CA MET A 445 -1.04 -9.46 -6.40
C MET A 445 -2.53 -9.17 -6.47
N ALA A 446 -2.88 -7.96 -6.90
CA ALA A 446 -4.28 -7.59 -7.13
C ALA A 446 -4.40 -6.44 -8.14
N GLY A 447 -5.55 -6.33 -8.78
CA GLY A 447 -5.99 -5.12 -9.48
C GLY A 447 -6.83 -4.24 -8.56
N ARG A 448 -7.27 -3.09 -9.09
CA ARG A 448 -8.11 -2.13 -8.34
C ARG A 448 -9.56 -2.59 -8.19
N HIS A 449 -10.00 -3.49 -9.04
CA HIS A 449 -11.38 -3.99 -9.14
C HIS A 449 -11.67 -5.20 -8.23
N GLY A 450 -10.88 -5.42 -7.18
CA GLY A 450 -11.05 -6.53 -6.24
C GLY A 450 -10.69 -7.92 -6.79
N ASN A 451 -10.08 -7.99 -7.98
CA ASN A 451 -9.43 -9.18 -8.51
C ASN A 451 -8.09 -9.39 -7.78
N LYS A 452 -7.99 -10.47 -7.00
CA LYS A 452 -6.80 -10.80 -6.20
C LYS A 452 -6.29 -12.16 -6.63
N GLY A 453 -4.99 -12.35 -6.57
CA GLY A 453 -4.42 -13.64 -6.90
C GLY A 453 -3.03 -13.88 -6.35
N VAL A 454 -2.64 -15.14 -6.32
CA VAL A 454 -1.31 -15.57 -5.90
C VAL A 454 -0.53 -15.99 -7.14
N VAL A 455 0.71 -15.55 -7.26
CA VAL A 455 1.58 -15.97 -8.36
C VAL A 455 1.82 -17.47 -8.23
N SER A 456 1.33 -18.26 -9.17
CA SER A 456 1.46 -19.73 -9.16
C SER A 456 2.70 -20.21 -9.87
N ILE A 457 3.05 -19.55 -10.98
CA ILE A 457 4.21 -19.86 -11.79
C ILE A 457 4.74 -18.59 -12.45
N ILE A 458 6.05 -18.57 -12.66
CA ILE A 458 6.73 -17.57 -13.47
C ILE A 458 7.21 -18.30 -14.72
N LEU A 459 6.61 -18.00 -15.87
CA LEU A 459 6.93 -18.65 -17.14
C LEU A 459 8.06 -17.92 -17.86
N PRO A 460 8.98 -18.65 -18.52
CA PRO A 460 9.92 -18.07 -19.46
C PRO A 460 9.19 -17.27 -20.55
N VAL A 461 9.86 -16.24 -21.07
CA VAL A 461 9.23 -15.31 -22.02
C VAL A 461 8.84 -16.01 -23.32
N GLU A 462 9.62 -17.00 -23.73
CA GLU A 462 9.40 -17.84 -24.89
C GLU A 462 8.17 -18.75 -24.78
N GLU A 463 7.71 -19.08 -23.57
CA GLU A 463 6.50 -19.89 -23.36
C GLU A 463 5.24 -19.04 -23.15
N MET A 464 5.40 -17.74 -22.91
CA MET A 464 4.26 -16.85 -22.71
C MET A 464 3.48 -16.68 -24.02
N PRO A 465 2.14 -16.63 -23.96
CA PRO A 465 1.36 -16.23 -25.13
C PRO A 465 1.80 -14.84 -25.60
N TYR A 466 1.78 -14.61 -26.91
CA TYR A 466 2.28 -13.37 -27.51
C TYR A 466 1.36 -12.83 -28.60
N LEU A 467 1.44 -11.53 -28.83
CA LEU A 467 0.70 -10.80 -29.86
C LEU A 467 1.32 -11.00 -31.25
N GLU A 468 0.60 -10.63 -32.32
CA GLU A 468 1.08 -10.76 -33.70
C GLU A 468 2.40 -10.00 -33.97
N ASP A 469 2.66 -8.92 -33.22
CA ASP A 469 3.90 -8.14 -33.30
C ASP A 469 5.10 -8.80 -32.57
N GLY A 470 4.90 -9.97 -31.95
CA GLY A 470 5.88 -10.69 -31.16
C GLY A 470 5.95 -10.25 -29.69
N THR A 471 5.12 -9.31 -29.24
CA THR A 471 5.11 -8.85 -27.85
C THR A 471 4.49 -9.93 -26.94
N PRO A 472 5.23 -10.48 -25.97
CA PRO A 472 4.70 -11.46 -25.02
C PRO A 472 3.80 -10.78 -23.99
N LEU A 473 2.78 -11.49 -23.52
CA LEU A 473 1.95 -11.06 -22.40
C LEU A 473 2.78 -11.01 -21.11
N ASP A 474 2.42 -10.10 -20.20
CA ASP A 474 3.06 -9.98 -18.88
C ASP A 474 2.36 -10.86 -17.85
N ILE A 475 1.03 -10.86 -17.87
CA ILE A 475 0.20 -11.58 -16.91
C ILE A 475 -0.93 -12.29 -17.65
N VAL A 476 -1.21 -13.53 -17.27
CA VAL A 476 -2.38 -14.27 -17.75
C VAL A 476 -3.35 -14.50 -16.59
N LEU A 477 -4.57 -14.00 -16.73
CA LEU A 477 -5.65 -14.10 -15.75
C LEU A 477 -6.78 -15.00 -16.23
N ASN A 478 -7.42 -15.68 -15.29
CA ASN A 478 -8.54 -16.56 -15.60
C ASN A 478 -9.82 -15.76 -15.90
N PRO A 479 -10.44 -15.93 -17.08
CA PRO A 479 -11.68 -15.24 -17.43
C PRO A 479 -12.88 -15.62 -16.55
N GLN A 480 -12.92 -16.82 -15.97
CA GLN A 480 -14.04 -17.30 -15.15
C GLN A 480 -14.23 -16.49 -13.86
N GLY A 481 -13.17 -15.83 -13.40
CA GLY A 481 -13.19 -14.99 -12.22
C GLY A 481 -13.98 -13.68 -12.39
N VAL A 482 -14.26 -13.25 -13.62
CA VAL A 482 -14.94 -11.96 -13.88
C VAL A 482 -16.47 -12.09 -13.77
N PRO A 483 -17.16 -13.02 -14.48
CA PRO A 483 -18.62 -13.10 -14.43
C PRO A 483 -19.15 -13.48 -13.05
N SER A 484 -18.46 -14.38 -12.34
CA SER A 484 -18.85 -14.82 -10.99
C SER A 484 -18.73 -13.74 -9.93
N ARG A 485 -17.90 -12.72 -10.17
CA ARG A 485 -17.62 -11.63 -9.22
C ARG A 485 -18.25 -10.31 -9.62
N MET A 486 -18.79 -10.21 -10.83
CA MET A 486 -19.44 -9.02 -11.37
C MET A 486 -18.58 -7.75 -11.23
N ASN A 487 -17.28 -7.87 -11.51
CA ASN A 487 -16.33 -6.75 -11.53
C ASN A 487 -15.86 -6.47 -12.97
N ILE A 488 -16.81 -6.02 -13.79
CA ILE A 488 -16.63 -5.80 -15.23
C ILE A 488 -15.72 -4.60 -15.49
N GLY A 489 -15.59 -3.67 -14.53
CA GLY A 489 -14.72 -2.51 -14.62
C GLY A 489 -13.28 -2.86 -15.02
N GLN A 490 -12.76 -4.02 -14.60
CA GLN A 490 -11.40 -4.46 -14.95
C GLN A 490 -11.21 -4.71 -16.46
N ILE A 491 -12.27 -5.14 -17.16
CA ILE A 491 -12.23 -5.37 -18.62
C ILE A 491 -12.29 -4.03 -19.36
N LEU A 492 -13.09 -3.09 -18.85
CA LEU A 492 -13.17 -1.73 -19.38
C LEU A 492 -11.82 -1.00 -19.20
N GLU A 493 -11.20 -1.13 -18.02
CA GLU A 493 -9.85 -0.63 -17.75
C GLU A 493 -8.83 -1.23 -18.73
N LEU A 494 -8.89 -2.55 -18.95
CA LEU A 494 -7.98 -3.26 -19.85
C LEU A 494 -8.06 -2.75 -21.30
N HIS A 495 -9.26 -2.57 -21.84
CA HIS A 495 -9.45 -2.06 -23.20
C HIS A 495 -9.00 -0.60 -23.31
N LEU A 496 -9.45 0.25 -22.39
CA LEU A 496 -9.12 1.68 -22.41
C LEU A 496 -7.62 1.92 -22.18
N GLY A 497 -6.98 1.13 -21.32
CA GLY A 497 -5.54 1.18 -21.09
C GLY A 497 -4.74 0.80 -22.33
N SER A 498 -5.21 -0.15 -23.13
CA SER A 498 -4.56 -0.49 -24.40
C SER A 498 -4.67 0.64 -25.42
N ALA A 499 -5.86 1.25 -25.54
CA ALA A 499 -6.04 2.42 -26.38
C ALA A 499 -5.17 3.60 -25.91
N ALA A 500 -5.07 3.81 -24.59
CA ALA A 500 -4.23 4.85 -23.98
C ALA A 500 -2.77 4.72 -24.41
N LYS A 501 -2.21 3.50 -24.38
CA LYS A 501 -0.83 3.26 -24.83
C LYS A 501 -0.65 3.49 -26.32
N ASN A 502 -1.59 3.03 -27.16
CA ASN A 502 -1.49 3.21 -28.61
C ASN A 502 -1.60 4.69 -29.03
N LEU A 503 -2.46 5.45 -28.35
CA LEU A 503 -2.63 6.89 -28.57
C LEU A 503 -1.58 7.74 -27.82
N ASN A 504 -0.71 7.10 -27.02
CA ASN A 504 0.26 7.75 -26.14
C ASN A 504 -0.37 8.87 -25.28
N THR A 505 -1.53 8.57 -24.71
CA THR A 505 -2.32 9.48 -23.87
C THR A 505 -2.69 8.81 -22.54
N LYS A 506 -3.21 9.61 -21.62
CA LYS A 506 -3.73 9.16 -20.33
C LYS A 506 -5.19 9.55 -20.23
N PHE A 507 -6.05 8.62 -19.85
CA PHE A 507 -7.47 8.89 -19.64
C PHE A 507 -7.78 9.13 -18.17
N VAL A 508 -8.68 10.08 -17.92
CA VAL A 508 -9.27 10.31 -16.61
C VAL A 508 -10.76 9.99 -16.72
N THR A 509 -11.19 8.95 -16.01
CA THR A 509 -12.58 8.51 -15.92
C THR A 509 -13.06 8.65 -14.48
N PRO A 510 -13.71 9.77 -14.13
CA PRO A 510 -14.31 9.94 -12.81
C PRO A 510 -15.31 8.83 -12.49
N ILE A 511 -15.50 8.56 -11.20
CA ILE A 511 -16.49 7.55 -10.77
C ILE A 511 -17.92 8.03 -11.05
N PHE A 512 -18.79 7.14 -11.53
CA PHE A 512 -20.21 7.38 -11.87
C PHE A 512 -20.48 8.43 -12.97
N ASP A 513 -19.47 9.09 -13.51
CA ASP A 513 -19.55 10.07 -14.62
C ASP A 513 -18.30 9.94 -15.49
N GLY A 514 -18.01 8.69 -15.83
CA GLY A 514 -16.84 8.26 -16.55
C GLY A 514 -17.09 8.09 -18.04
N ILE A 515 -16.09 7.54 -18.72
CA ILE A 515 -16.18 7.20 -20.14
C ILE A 515 -17.16 6.05 -20.31
N THR A 516 -18.18 6.25 -21.14
CA THR A 516 -19.19 5.22 -21.41
C THR A 516 -18.67 4.13 -22.34
N HIS A 517 -19.31 2.95 -22.32
CA HIS A 517 -18.96 1.83 -23.21
C HIS A 517 -18.96 2.21 -24.71
N ASN A 518 -19.88 3.07 -25.13
CA ASN A 518 -19.94 3.52 -26.53
C ASN A 518 -18.74 4.41 -26.88
N GLN A 519 -18.32 5.30 -25.98
CA GLN A 519 -17.13 6.11 -26.16
C GLN A 519 -15.86 5.26 -26.15
N ILE A 520 -15.78 4.21 -25.33
CA ILE A 520 -14.65 3.25 -25.37
C ILE A 520 -14.53 2.63 -26.75
N ARG A 521 -15.65 2.25 -27.39
CA ARG A 521 -15.63 1.70 -28.76
C ARG A 521 -15.10 2.70 -29.78
N GLU A 522 -15.50 3.96 -29.69
CA GLU A 522 -15.01 5.04 -30.56
C GLU A 522 -13.49 5.27 -30.34
N ILE A 523 -13.05 5.27 -29.08
CA ILE A 523 -11.63 5.40 -28.72
C ILE A 523 -10.81 4.20 -29.23
N LEU A 524 -11.35 2.98 -29.18
CA LEU A 524 -10.68 1.80 -29.73
C LEU A 524 -10.52 1.90 -31.25
N ASP A 525 -11.54 2.40 -31.96
CA ASP A 525 -11.49 2.64 -33.40
C ASP A 525 -10.46 3.73 -33.75
N GLU A 526 -10.43 4.84 -32.99
CA GLU A 526 -9.41 5.90 -33.11
C GLU A 526 -8.00 5.34 -32.89
N ALA A 527 -7.83 4.44 -31.91
CA ALA A 527 -6.58 3.75 -31.63
C ALA A 527 -6.22 2.64 -32.64
N LYS A 528 -7.04 2.44 -33.69
CA LYS A 528 -6.90 1.39 -34.72
C LYS A 528 -6.85 -0.02 -34.13
N MET A 529 -7.62 -0.24 -33.08
CA MET A 529 -7.81 -1.53 -32.43
C MET A 529 -9.14 -2.15 -32.83
N ASP A 530 -9.31 -3.45 -32.61
CA ASP A 530 -10.63 -4.07 -32.73
C ASP A 530 -11.59 -3.46 -31.69
N VAL A 531 -12.75 -3.02 -32.17
CA VAL A 531 -13.85 -2.45 -31.38
C VAL A 531 -14.36 -3.43 -30.32
N THR A 532 -14.12 -4.74 -30.49
CA THR A 532 -14.45 -5.74 -29.47
C THR A 532 -13.47 -5.79 -28.29
N GLY A 533 -12.28 -5.17 -28.44
CA GLY A 533 -11.19 -5.24 -27.46
C GLY A 533 -10.49 -6.61 -27.40
N LYS A 534 -10.76 -7.50 -28.36
CA LYS A 534 -10.13 -8.82 -28.46
C LYS A 534 -9.05 -8.83 -29.52
N THR A 535 -8.01 -9.62 -29.29
CA THR A 535 -6.89 -9.78 -30.21
C THR A 535 -6.56 -11.26 -30.38
N VAL A 536 -6.07 -11.64 -31.56
CA VAL A 536 -5.52 -12.98 -31.78
C VAL A 536 -4.18 -13.08 -31.04
N VAL A 537 -4.01 -14.15 -30.28
CA VAL A 537 -2.80 -14.43 -29.50
C VAL A 537 -2.26 -15.78 -29.94
N TYR A 538 -0.95 -15.89 -29.97
CA TYR A 538 -0.23 -17.09 -30.37
C TYR A 538 0.34 -17.79 -29.14
N ASP A 539 0.32 -19.11 -29.15
CA ASP A 539 0.94 -19.93 -28.13
C ASP A 539 2.47 -19.84 -28.23
N GLY A 540 3.15 -19.50 -27.14
CA GLY A 540 4.61 -19.40 -27.09
C GLY A 540 5.32 -20.74 -27.35
N GLN A 541 4.71 -21.86 -26.96
CA GLN A 541 5.31 -23.19 -27.07
C GLN A 541 5.16 -23.79 -28.47
N THR A 542 4.01 -23.60 -29.11
CA THR A 542 3.72 -24.21 -30.43
C THR A 542 3.86 -23.22 -31.59
N GLY A 543 3.70 -21.93 -31.34
CA GLY A 543 3.59 -20.88 -32.35
C GLY A 543 2.24 -20.85 -33.07
N GLU A 544 1.28 -21.68 -32.67
CA GLU A 544 -0.05 -21.71 -33.28
C GLU A 544 -0.95 -20.60 -32.70
N PRO A 545 -1.82 -19.98 -33.52
CA PRO A 545 -2.81 -19.05 -33.02
C PRO A 545 -3.86 -19.77 -32.16
N PHE A 546 -4.38 -19.08 -31.15
CA PHE A 546 -5.49 -19.60 -30.36
C PHE A 546 -6.76 -19.75 -31.21
N ASP A 547 -7.60 -20.74 -30.88
CA ASP A 547 -8.86 -21.02 -31.59
C ASP A 547 -9.82 -19.82 -31.64
N SER A 548 -9.73 -18.90 -30.67
CA SER A 548 -10.58 -17.72 -30.59
C SER A 548 -9.79 -16.52 -30.07
N PRO A 549 -10.11 -15.30 -30.55
CA PRO A 549 -9.47 -14.10 -30.04
C PRO A 549 -9.86 -13.89 -28.58
N ILE A 550 -8.89 -13.45 -27.78
CA ILE A 550 -9.04 -13.24 -26.34
C ILE A 550 -8.93 -11.75 -26.01
N SER A 551 -9.48 -11.34 -24.86
CA SER A 551 -9.33 -9.97 -24.39
C SER A 551 -7.90 -9.76 -23.89
N VAL A 552 -7.18 -8.87 -24.56
CA VAL A 552 -5.82 -8.46 -24.22
C VAL A 552 -5.77 -6.95 -24.15
N GLY A 553 -5.06 -6.42 -23.16
CA GLY A 553 -4.85 -4.99 -23.04
C GLY A 553 -4.06 -4.65 -21.80
N ILE A 554 -4.14 -3.39 -21.38
CA ILE A 554 -3.26 -2.89 -20.32
C ILE A 554 -4.08 -2.59 -19.09
N MET A 555 -3.72 -3.25 -18.00
CA MET A 555 -4.38 -3.09 -16.72
C MET A 555 -3.39 -2.60 -15.67
N TYR A 556 -3.87 -1.80 -14.72
CA TYR A 556 -3.06 -1.36 -13.59
C TYR A 556 -3.06 -2.40 -12.48
N TYR A 557 -1.89 -2.99 -12.20
CA TYR A 557 -1.78 -4.14 -11.32
C TYR A 557 -0.76 -3.91 -10.19
N LEU A 558 -1.09 -4.38 -8.99
CA LEU A 558 -0.43 -4.03 -7.74
C LEU A 558 0.22 -5.26 -7.08
N LYS A 559 1.38 -5.05 -6.44
CA LYS A 559 2.00 -6.02 -5.53
C LYS A 559 1.55 -5.74 -4.11
N LEU A 560 0.99 -6.75 -3.42
CA LEU A 560 0.52 -6.59 -2.05
C LEU A 560 1.60 -6.94 -1.02
N TYR A 561 1.48 -6.42 0.20
CA TYR A 561 2.37 -6.69 1.33
C TYR A 561 2.41 -8.17 1.76
N HIS A 562 1.49 -8.99 1.25
CA HIS A 562 1.42 -10.42 1.51
C HIS A 562 2.43 -11.21 0.68
N MET A 563 3.70 -11.17 1.09
CA MET A 563 4.78 -11.94 0.49
C MET A 563 4.90 -13.34 1.10
N VAL A 564 5.37 -14.30 0.31
CA VAL A 564 5.56 -15.69 0.74
C VAL A 564 6.66 -15.84 1.79
N ASP A 565 7.76 -15.09 1.62
CA ASP A 565 8.95 -15.15 2.50
C ASP A 565 8.59 -14.81 3.95
N ASP A 566 7.58 -13.95 4.15
CA ASP A 566 7.12 -13.56 5.49
C ASP A 566 6.17 -14.61 6.11
N LYS A 567 5.47 -15.39 5.30
CA LYS A 567 4.45 -16.35 5.75
C LYS A 567 4.96 -17.77 5.93
N MET A 568 6.01 -18.16 5.20
CA MET A 568 6.58 -19.50 5.35
C MET A 568 7.22 -19.65 6.73
N HIS A 569 6.76 -20.66 7.47
CA HIS A 569 7.28 -21.00 8.80
C HIS A 569 7.21 -22.50 9.00
N ALA A 570 8.33 -23.09 9.42
CA ALA A 570 8.42 -24.50 9.76
C ALA A 570 9.18 -24.63 11.07
N ARG A 571 8.74 -25.57 11.91
CA ARG A 571 9.36 -25.85 13.21
C ARG A 571 9.57 -27.36 13.33
N SER A 572 10.78 -27.75 13.70
CA SER A 572 11.08 -29.08 14.23
C SER A 572 10.98 -29.06 15.76
N VAL A 573 11.89 -28.35 16.43
CA VAL A 573 11.92 -28.15 17.88
C VAL A 573 12.02 -26.65 18.19
N GLY A 574 11.51 -26.21 19.33
CA GLY A 574 11.51 -24.79 19.71
C GLY A 574 11.09 -24.59 21.16
N PRO A 575 10.86 -23.35 21.59
CA PRO A 575 10.50 -23.06 22.97
C PRO A 575 9.08 -23.55 23.33
N TYR A 576 8.89 -23.76 24.62
CA TYR A 576 7.66 -24.24 25.24
C TYR A 576 7.17 -23.26 26.30
N SER A 577 5.85 -23.22 26.49
CA SER A 577 5.23 -22.51 27.60
C SER A 577 5.60 -23.18 28.92
N LEU A 578 6.03 -22.39 29.91
CA LEU A 578 6.40 -22.90 31.23
C LEU A 578 5.23 -23.58 31.95
N ILE A 579 4.01 -23.07 31.75
CA ILE A 579 2.82 -23.54 32.46
C ILE A 579 2.24 -24.78 31.77
N THR A 580 1.95 -24.65 30.46
CA THR A 580 1.24 -25.70 29.73
C THR A 580 2.15 -26.75 29.14
N GLN A 581 3.47 -26.52 29.11
CA GLN A 581 4.47 -27.37 28.44
C GLN A 581 4.14 -27.62 26.95
N GLN A 582 3.32 -26.74 26.35
CA GLN A 582 2.99 -26.77 24.94
C GLN A 582 3.97 -25.90 24.15
N PRO A 583 4.22 -26.21 22.87
CA PRO A 583 4.93 -25.32 21.97
C PRO A 583 4.35 -23.90 22.04
N LEU A 584 5.23 -22.89 22.14
CA LEU A 584 4.79 -21.50 21.99
C LEU A 584 4.18 -21.30 20.60
N GLY A 585 3.31 -20.29 20.44
CA GLY A 585 2.70 -19.95 19.16
C GLY A 585 3.46 -18.85 18.41
N GLY A 586 3.41 -18.87 17.08
CA GLY A 586 3.87 -17.76 16.22
C GLY A 586 5.33 -17.83 15.73
N LYS A 587 5.56 -17.32 14.51
CA LYS A 587 6.86 -17.34 13.82
C LYS A 587 7.98 -16.65 14.60
N SER A 588 7.70 -15.50 15.22
CA SER A 588 8.69 -14.70 15.95
C SER A 588 9.30 -15.41 17.15
N GLN A 589 8.58 -16.37 17.73
CA GLN A 589 9.02 -17.20 18.86
C GLN A 589 9.47 -18.59 18.42
N ASN A 590 9.61 -18.83 17.11
CA ASN A 590 9.85 -20.16 16.56
C ASN A 590 8.79 -21.17 17.06
N GLY A 591 7.54 -20.73 17.06
CA GLY A 591 6.39 -21.42 17.62
C GLY A 591 5.85 -22.54 16.75
N GLY A 592 5.01 -23.41 17.33
CA GLY A 592 4.26 -24.45 16.61
C GLY A 592 2.94 -23.92 16.05
N GLN A 593 2.37 -24.65 15.09
CA GLN A 593 1.02 -24.40 14.62
C GLN A 593 0.01 -24.95 15.64
N ARG A 594 -1.05 -24.20 15.92
CA ARG A 594 -2.12 -24.65 16.82
C ARG A 594 -2.93 -25.75 16.13
N PHE A 595 -2.95 -26.93 16.72
CA PHE A 595 -3.90 -27.99 16.39
C PHE A 595 -5.10 -27.82 17.32
N GLY A 596 -6.25 -27.40 16.78
CA GLY A 596 -7.40 -26.94 17.56
C GLY A 596 -8.71 -27.46 17.02
#